data_AF-A0A942MJS7-F1
#
_entry.id   AF-A0A942MJS7-F1
#
_cell.length_a   1.000
_cell.length_b   1.000
_cell.length_c   1.000
_cell.angle_alpha   90.00
_cell.angle_beta   90.00
_cell.angle_gamma   90.00
#
_symmetry.space_group_name_H-M   'P 1'
#
loop_
_entity.id
_entity.type
_entity.pdbx_description
1 polymer ?
#
loop_
_entity_poly.entity_id
_entity_poly.type
_entity_poly.pdbx_seq_one_letter_code
_entity_poly.pdbx_strand_id
1 'polypeptide(L)'
;MIKANRGEKLSGSSWGADLRRVWLIMLLVYIFVPVNVYASDMTLNILELKTQTFPMIGVAFDLSNQDGHYELRQGQVTVRENGSPVAILDFSDRVEDNVGLALVLSLDISGSMRTGITEALEAATGFLQHLGENDEVALIAFGRGVYLLQDFTTDKSLLAEVLQNEPKLEPTTVFYDSLKEAIVLLSGRDNPYRTIVALTDGEENSSVTTLEEVIGLAQKENVRIFNIGLSTADLDSELLKYISTETGARAVIAPTRHQLGEVYNNVAGMLRRFYSVVYRSRAAAGEEVAISLTVAADRLLFAEEFYQAPLPAALPVQQLPSAAEMPAARPALLLQPLQIVFGVFLGILLIFFLTLVLRRKHRLLSVPDQYLFIQEAIDMALSGDVIVVSPGIYQENLDFNGKNITVRSKEPTNRDLAAQTVINGGGRDSVIKFGERSRAILEGFTITNGAAAQGGGVYIYRHASPTLAYNIISDNKGTQEGGGIYIGLFSSPRVLHNTICRNTSHQGGGVYMGDCSKGFVFKNNINHNYAKCGGGIFVTFGSSPKLKENEISDNRAEQDGGGINIRHQSQAVMLKNRILGNSATSGGGIMLNDWVINSQVQKALKGNNVLDNSPENYIVNI
;
A
#
# COMPACT_ATOMS: atom_id res chain seq x y z
N MET A 1 66.83 63.65 5.87
CA MET A 1 67.69 63.16 4.77
C MET A 1 68.22 61.78 5.15
N ILE A 2 68.06 60.81 4.24
CA ILE A 2 68.80 59.54 4.08
C ILE A 2 68.28 58.27 4.82
N LYS A 3 67.60 57.43 3.99
CA LYS A 3 67.61 55.95 3.83
C LYS A 3 67.19 55.02 4.99
N ALA A 4 66.67 53.82 4.78
CA ALA A 4 65.98 53.10 3.70
C ALA A 4 65.61 51.70 4.26
N ASN A 5 64.45 51.18 3.87
CA ASN A 5 63.91 49.85 4.16
C ASN A 5 64.84 48.67 3.84
N ARG A 6 64.81 47.62 4.68
CA ARG A 6 64.77 46.19 4.30
C ARG A 6 64.26 45.36 5.49
N GLY A 7 63.40 44.38 5.19
CA GLY A 7 62.45 43.78 6.15
C GLY A 7 62.90 42.54 6.90
N GLU A 8 61.98 42.07 7.76
CA GLU A 8 62.04 40.76 8.41
C GLU A 8 60.67 40.04 8.39
N LYS A 9 60.78 38.72 8.39
CA LYS A 9 59.78 37.66 8.23
C LYS A 9 58.74 37.63 9.35
N LEU A 10 57.49 37.32 9.00
CA LEU A 10 56.46 36.84 9.93
C LEU A 10 56.30 35.32 9.82
N SER A 11 56.37 34.65 10.97
CA SER A 11 56.04 33.23 11.17
C SER A 11 54.79 33.08 12.05
N GLY A 12 53.86 32.22 11.61
CA GLY A 12 53.31 31.15 12.46
C GLY A 12 52.18 31.43 13.45
N SER A 13 50.96 31.07 13.02
CA SER A 13 49.95 30.23 13.73
C SER A 13 49.25 30.70 15.02
N SER A 14 47.91 30.85 14.94
CA SER A 14 46.94 30.31 15.94
C SER A 14 45.43 30.51 15.63
N TRP A 15 45.01 31.01 14.47
CA TRP A 15 43.58 31.38 14.23
C TRP A 15 42.68 30.32 13.55
N GLY A 16 43.11 29.06 13.47
CA GLY A 16 42.39 28.01 12.70
C GLY A 16 41.49 27.08 13.51
N ALA A 17 41.63 27.01 14.84
CA ALA A 17 40.99 25.99 15.66
C ALA A 17 39.61 26.40 16.21
N ASP A 18 39.36 27.69 16.43
CA ASP A 18 38.12 28.15 17.07
C ASP A 18 36.90 28.26 16.14
N LEU A 19 37.09 28.52 14.84
CA LEU A 19 35.96 28.53 13.89
C LEU A 19 35.31 27.16 13.73
N ARG A 20 36.08 26.07 13.76
CA ARG A 20 35.53 24.71 13.56
C ARG A 20 34.62 24.26 14.70
N ARG A 21 34.83 24.76 15.93
CA ARG A 21 33.96 24.46 17.09
C ARG A 21 32.64 25.23 17.04
N VAL A 22 32.64 26.46 16.53
CA VAL A 22 31.42 27.27 16.38
C VAL A 22 30.51 26.70 15.28
N TRP A 23 31.09 26.20 14.17
CA TRP A 23 30.33 25.54 13.11
C TRP A 23 29.71 24.20 13.53
N LEU A 24 30.39 23.42 14.38
CA LEU A 24 29.86 22.15 14.90
C LEU A 24 28.71 22.35 15.88
N ILE A 25 28.71 23.43 16.67
CA ILE A 25 27.61 23.75 17.60
C ILE A 25 26.39 24.29 16.84
N MET A 26 26.57 25.10 15.78
CA MET A 26 25.45 25.52 14.93
C MET A 26 24.83 24.37 14.12
N LEU A 27 25.62 23.37 13.71
CA LEU A 27 25.12 22.17 13.03
C LEU A 27 24.31 21.26 13.99
N LEU A 28 24.65 21.24 15.28
CA LEU A 28 23.95 20.47 16.30
C LEU A 28 22.64 21.11 16.78
N VAL A 29 22.52 22.45 16.72
CA VAL A 29 21.28 23.15 17.09
C VAL A 29 20.23 23.12 15.95
N TYR A 30 20.63 22.87 14.69
CA TYR A 30 19.69 22.69 13.58
C TYR A 30 19.03 21.29 13.54
N ILE A 31 19.49 20.34 14.39
CA ILE A 31 18.96 18.96 14.45
C ILE A 31 17.84 18.79 15.49
N PHE A 32 17.52 19.81 16.30
CA PHE A 32 16.52 19.69 17.38
C PHE A 32 15.51 20.85 17.45
N VAL A 33 14.99 21.29 16.31
CA VAL A 33 13.66 21.92 16.29
C VAL A 33 12.70 20.89 15.71
N PRO A 34 11.78 20.29 16.50
CA PRO A 34 10.71 19.48 15.94
C PRO A 34 9.80 20.42 15.17
N VAL A 35 10.07 20.59 13.88
CA VAL A 35 9.03 21.01 12.94
C VAL A 35 8.10 19.80 12.89
N ASN A 36 6.89 19.95 13.44
CA ASN A 36 5.81 19.01 13.20
C ASN A 36 5.48 19.07 11.70
N VAL A 37 6.23 18.30 10.91
CA VAL A 37 5.89 18.02 9.52
C VAL A 37 4.83 16.94 9.60
N TYR A 38 3.58 17.33 9.39
CA TYR A 38 2.53 16.39 9.03
C TYR A 38 3.01 15.68 7.76
N ALA A 39 3.46 14.43 7.88
CA ALA A 39 3.88 13.67 6.71
C ALA A 39 2.64 13.41 5.85
N SER A 40 2.58 14.05 4.69
CA SER A 40 1.60 13.76 3.65
C SER A 40 1.83 12.34 3.14
N ASP A 41 0.77 11.52 3.09
CA ASP A 41 0.81 10.17 2.52
C ASP A 41 0.93 10.26 0.99
N MET A 42 2.13 10.55 0.49
CA MET A 42 2.38 10.67 -0.95
C MET A 42 2.80 9.33 -1.57
N THR A 43 2.20 8.93 -2.69
CA THR A 43 2.61 7.74 -3.47
C THR A 43 3.06 8.14 -4.87
N LEU A 44 4.02 7.39 -5.43
CA LEU A 44 4.56 7.56 -6.78
C LEU A 44 4.25 6.29 -7.57
N ASN A 45 3.54 6.42 -8.69
CA ASN A 45 3.16 5.30 -9.54
C ASN A 45 3.57 5.57 -10.98
N ILE A 46 4.28 4.64 -11.63
CA ILE A 46 4.50 4.69 -13.09
C ILE A 46 3.23 4.15 -13.75
N LEU A 47 2.70 4.91 -14.70
CA LEU A 47 1.41 4.63 -15.34
C LEU A 47 1.58 3.98 -16.71
N GLU A 48 2.56 4.47 -17.49
CA GLU A 48 2.78 4.01 -18.85
C GLU A 48 4.25 4.17 -19.24
N LEU A 49 4.76 3.18 -19.97
CA LEU A 49 6.03 3.25 -20.69
C LEU A 49 5.76 3.31 -22.20
N LYS A 50 5.97 4.48 -22.79
CA LYS A 50 5.87 4.71 -24.23
C LYS A 50 7.16 4.29 -24.90
N THR A 51 7.17 3.10 -25.48
CA THR A 51 8.34 2.48 -26.13
C THR A 51 8.25 2.52 -27.66
N GLN A 52 7.14 2.99 -28.24
CA GLN A 52 6.90 2.95 -29.69
C GLN A 52 7.86 3.86 -30.48
N THR A 53 8.47 4.85 -29.80
CA THR A 53 9.46 5.77 -30.36
C THR A 53 10.90 5.37 -30.01
N PHE A 54 11.14 4.10 -29.65
CA PHE A 54 12.45 3.56 -29.31
C PHE A 54 13.54 4.02 -30.30
N PRO A 55 14.68 4.55 -29.85
CA PRO A 55 15.20 4.50 -28.48
C PRO A 55 14.71 5.62 -27.55
N MET A 56 13.77 6.46 -27.97
CA MET A 56 13.14 7.42 -27.05
C MET A 56 12.08 6.70 -26.22
N ILE A 57 12.15 6.87 -24.90
CA ILE A 57 11.20 6.28 -23.96
C ILE A 57 10.49 7.40 -23.23
N GLY A 58 9.16 7.42 -23.32
CA GLY A 58 8.31 8.23 -22.47
C GLY A 58 7.89 7.44 -21.23
N VAL A 59 7.99 8.04 -20.05
CA VAL A 59 7.52 7.47 -18.78
C VAL A 59 6.45 8.40 -18.24
N ALA A 60 5.20 7.98 -18.30
CA ALA A 60 4.10 8.68 -17.65
C ALA A 60 3.98 8.19 -16.19
N PHE A 61 3.79 9.09 -15.23
CA PHE A 61 3.69 8.76 -13.82
C PHE A 61 2.80 9.75 -13.06
N ASP A 62 2.28 9.32 -11.91
CA ASP A 62 1.49 10.17 -11.00
C ASP A 62 2.14 10.30 -9.63
N LEU A 63 1.89 11.44 -8.99
CA LEU A 63 2.20 11.73 -7.60
C LEU A 63 0.90 12.02 -6.84
N SER A 64 0.37 11.00 -6.17
CA SER A 64 -0.88 11.12 -5.42
C SER A 64 -0.61 11.48 -3.95
N ASN A 65 -1.44 12.36 -3.37
CA ASN A 65 -1.45 12.73 -1.94
C ASN A 65 -2.90 13.01 -1.50
N GLN A 66 -3.13 13.17 -0.19
CA GLN A 66 -4.46 13.45 0.39
C GLN A 66 -4.99 14.88 0.11
N ASP A 67 -4.13 15.85 -0.20
CA ASP A 67 -4.45 17.30 -0.27
C ASP A 67 -4.55 17.90 -1.68
N GLY A 68 -4.19 17.16 -2.74
CA GLY A 68 -4.25 17.62 -4.14
C GLY A 68 -2.96 17.46 -4.96
N HIS A 69 -2.95 18.04 -6.15
CA HIS A 69 -1.81 17.93 -7.09
C HIS A 69 -0.55 18.56 -6.51
N TYR A 70 0.52 17.77 -6.37
CA TYR A 70 1.83 18.27 -5.94
C TYR A 70 2.56 18.81 -7.15
N GLU A 71 2.82 20.12 -7.24
CA GLU A 71 3.57 20.70 -8.36
C GLU A 71 5.03 20.21 -8.36
N LEU A 72 5.34 19.31 -9.28
CA LEU A 72 6.68 18.74 -9.41
C LEU A 72 7.51 19.48 -10.46
N ARG A 73 8.76 19.79 -10.12
CA ARG A 73 9.73 20.35 -11.07
C ARG A 73 10.66 19.23 -11.56
N GLN A 74 11.13 19.33 -12.81
CA GLN A 74 12.08 18.37 -13.39
C GLN A 74 13.28 18.06 -12.48
N GLY A 75 13.83 19.05 -11.78
CA GLY A 75 14.98 18.87 -10.87
C GLY A 75 14.71 18.00 -9.63
N GLN A 76 13.44 17.69 -9.36
CA GLN A 76 13.02 16.77 -8.32
C GLN A 76 12.83 15.34 -8.83
N VAL A 77 12.99 15.11 -10.13
CA VAL A 77 12.78 13.82 -10.79
C VAL A 77 14.12 13.26 -11.24
N THR A 78 14.39 12.00 -10.89
CA THR A 78 15.54 11.26 -11.40
C THR A 78 15.06 9.97 -12.05
N VAL A 79 15.45 9.77 -13.30
CA VAL A 79 15.23 8.52 -14.02
C VAL A 79 16.54 7.74 -14.05
N ARG A 80 16.47 6.44 -13.77
CA ARG A 80 17.58 5.52 -14.01
C ARG A 80 17.12 4.36 -14.88
N GLU A 81 17.93 4.05 -15.88
CA GLU A 81 17.79 2.86 -16.72
C GLU A 81 18.81 1.83 -16.26
N ASN A 82 18.36 0.63 -15.91
CA ASN A 82 19.19 -0.46 -15.40
C ASN A 82 20.09 -0.01 -14.24
N GLY A 83 19.55 0.84 -13.36
CA GLY A 83 20.25 1.42 -12.20
C GLY A 83 21.21 2.58 -12.52
N SER A 84 21.46 2.90 -13.80
CA SER A 84 22.30 4.02 -14.23
C SER A 84 21.47 5.28 -14.47
N PRO A 85 21.85 6.46 -13.95
CA PRO A 85 21.13 7.68 -14.23
C PRO A 85 21.16 8.01 -15.73
N VAL A 86 19.99 8.34 -16.26
CA VAL A 86 19.80 8.83 -17.63
C VAL A 86 19.39 10.29 -17.58
N ALA A 87 19.80 11.05 -18.60
CA ALA A 87 19.42 12.45 -18.70
C ALA A 87 17.95 12.54 -19.12
N ILE A 88 17.15 13.27 -18.35
CA ILE A 88 15.78 13.64 -18.75
C ILE A 88 15.90 14.67 -19.88
N LEU A 89 15.37 14.29 -21.04
CA LEU A 89 15.39 15.11 -22.27
C LEU A 89 14.16 16.01 -22.36
N ASP A 90 13.04 15.57 -21.80
CA ASP A 90 11.81 16.34 -21.71
C ASP A 90 11.04 16.00 -20.41
N PHE A 91 10.33 16.99 -19.85
CA PHE A 91 9.49 16.85 -18.67
C PHE A 91 8.21 17.67 -18.84
N SER A 92 7.06 17.01 -18.72
CA SER A 92 5.72 17.63 -18.79
C SER A 92 4.93 17.27 -17.53
N ASP A 93 4.06 18.17 -17.08
CA ASP A 93 3.08 17.97 -16.00
C ASP A 93 1.68 17.62 -16.53
N ARG A 94 1.58 17.34 -17.83
CA ARG A 94 0.36 16.91 -18.52
C ARG A 94 0.65 15.85 -19.58
N VAL A 95 -0.28 14.93 -19.79
CA VAL A 95 -0.33 14.14 -21.04
C VAL A 95 -0.71 15.08 -22.18
N GLU A 96 -0.10 14.90 -23.35
CA GLU A 96 -0.46 15.66 -24.57
C GLU A 96 -1.97 15.66 -24.77
N ASP A 97 -2.56 16.83 -25.08
CA ASP A 97 -4.01 17.05 -25.16
C ASP A 97 -4.75 16.09 -26.12
N ASN A 98 -4.00 15.41 -27.00
CA ASN A 98 -4.49 14.55 -28.07
C ASN A 98 -4.58 13.05 -27.72
N VAL A 99 -4.13 12.62 -26.54
CA VAL A 99 -4.30 11.21 -26.11
C VAL A 99 -5.67 11.02 -25.45
N GLY A 100 -6.50 10.16 -26.04
CA GLY A 100 -7.83 9.84 -25.51
C GLY A 100 -7.78 8.99 -24.24
N LEU A 101 -8.69 9.23 -23.30
CA LEU A 101 -8.93 8.39 -22.12
C LEU A 101 -9.96 7.31 -22.41
N ALA A 102 -9.81 6.11 -21.82
CA ALA A 102 -10.91 5.15 -21.73
C ALA A 102 -11.58 5.26 -20.36
N LEU A 103 -12.85 5.67 -20.35
CA LEU A 103 -13.57 6.01 -19.14
C LEU A 103 -14.87 5.22 -18.99
N VAL A 104 -15.10 4.63 -17.81
CA VAL A 104 -16.43 4.14 -17.43
C VAL A 104 -17.01 5.10 -16.41
N LEU A 105 -18.17 5.68 -16.73
CA LEU A 105 -18.95 6.47 -15.79
C LEU A 105 -19.97 5.53 -15.13
N SER A 106 -19.83 5.33 -13.83
CA SER A 106 -20.67 4.45 -13.03
C SER A 106 -21.62 5.25 -12.15
N LEU A 107 -22.93 5.01 -12.31
CA LEU A 107 -24.00 5.78 -11.68
C LEU A 107 -24.82 4.92 -10.73
N ASP A 108 -24.89 5.35 -9.48
CA ASP A 108 -25.76 4.74 -8.47
C ASP A 108 -27.23 5.07 -8.78
N ILE A 109 -28.05 4.04 -8.94
CA ILE A 109 -29.50 4.13 -9.13
C ILE A 109 -30.25 3.44 -7.99
N SER A 110 -29.60 3.29 -6.84
CA SER A 110 -30.21 2.70 -5.65
C SER A 110 -31.25 3.63 -5.02
N GLY A 111 -32.05 3.09 -4.10
CA GLY A 111 -33.22 3.76 -3.54
C GLY A 111 -32.87 5.00 -2.72
N SER A 112 -31.63 5.10 -2.21
CA SER A 112 -31.10 6.28 -1.51
C SER A 112 -30.98 7.49 -2.46
N MET A 113 -30.62 7.24 -3.73
CA MET A 113 -30.46 8.28 -4.76
C MET A 113 -31.76 8.96 -5.18
N ARG A 114 -32.93 8.55 -4.65
CA ARG A 114 -34.25 9.12 -4.98
C ARG A 114 -34.31 10.64 -4.96
N THR A 115 -33.55 11.28 -4.08
CA THR A 115 -33.57 12.74 -3.91
C THR A 115 -32.39 13.47 -4.54
N GLY A 116 -31.50 12.75 -5.25
CA GLY A 116 -30.31 13.31 -5.87
C GLY A 116 -29.98 12.76 -7.27
N ILE A 117 -30.75 11.79 -7.78
CA ILE A 117 -30.51 11.16 -9.08
C ILE A 117 -30.61 12.17 -10.23
N THR A 118 -31.55 13.11 -10.19
CA THR A 118 -31.69 14.14 -11.22
C THR A 118 -30.45 15.03 -11.26
N GLU A 119 -30.02 15.59 -10.13
CA GLU A 119 -28.81 16.41 -10.06
C GLU A 119 -27.53 15.62 -10.41
N ALA A 120 -27.49 14.32 -10.09
CA ALA A 120 -26.40 13.43 -10.47
C ALA A 120 -26.31 13.26 -11.99
N LEU A 121 -27.43 13.03 -12.68
CA LEU A 121 -27.48 12.91 -14.14
C LEU A 121 -27.15 14.23 -14.83
N GLU A 122 -27.63 15.36 -14.31
CA GLU A 122 -27.28 16.69 -14.81
C GLU A 122 -25.77 16.97 -14.67
N ALA A 123 -25.18 16.66 -13.50
CA ALA A 123 -23.76 16.83 -13.26
C ALA A 123 -22.90 15.90 -14.12
N ALA A 124 -23.30 14.64 -14.26
CA ALA A 124 -22.69 13.67 -15.17
C ALA A 124 -22.76 14.14 -16.64
N THR A 125 -23.86 14.76 -17.05
CA THR A 125 -24.01 15.32 -18.40
C THR A 125 -23.06 16.51 -18.62
N GLY A 126 -22.96 17.41 -17.64
CA GLY A 126 -22.01 18.52 -17.68
C GLY A 126 -20.54 18.06 -17.68
N PHE A 127 -20.24 16.97 -16.96
CA PHE A 127 -18.91 16.35 -16.96
C PHE A 127 -18.46 15.90 -18.36
N LEU A 128 -19.35 15.31 -19.16
CA LEU A 128 -19.02 14.85 -20.51
C LEU A 128 -18.52 15.98 -21.43
N GLN A 129 -18.93 17.23 -21.17
CA GLN A 129 -18.50 18.40 -21.95
C GLN A 129 -17.04 18.80 -21.68
N HIS A 130 -16.46 18.31 -20.59
CA HIS A 130 -15.06 18.58 -20.22
C HIS A 130 -14.09 17.51 -20.75
N LEU A 131 -14.62 16.44 -21.36
CA LEU A 131 -13.82 15.37 -21.96
C LEU A 131 -13.37 15.78 -23.36
N GLY A 132 -12.18 15.32 -23.76
CA GLY A 132 -11.65 15.57 -25.08
C GLY A 132 -12.33 14.74 -26.18
N GLU A 133 -12.12 15.15 -27.43
CA GLU A 133 -12.75 14.53 -28.61
C GLU A 133 -12.41 13.04 -28.78
N ASN A 134 -11.19 12.65 -28.36
CA ASN A 134 -10.72 11.26 -28.44
C ASN A 134 -11.05 10.43 -27.20
N ASP A 135 -11.66 11.00 -26.16
CA ASP A 135 -12.01 10.26 -24.95
C ASP A 135 -13.17 9.31 -25.28
N GLU A 136 -13.01 8.04 -25.00
CA GLU A 136 -14.05 7.02 -25.16
C GLU A 136 -14.71 6.77 -23.81
N VAL A 137 -16.05 6.79 -23.78
CA VAL A 137 -16.80 6.66 -22.53
C VAL A 137 -17.86 5.57 -22.68
N ALA A 138 -17.94 4.69 -21.69
CA ALA A 138 -19.08 3.82 -21.46
C ALA A 138 -19.86 4.28 -20.22
N LEU A 139 -21.18 4.06 -20.22
CA LEU A 139 -22.06 4.38 -19.10
C LEU A 139 -22.59 3.09 -18.50
N ILE A 140 -22.43 2.95 -17.19
CA ILE A 140 -23.09 1.89 -16.42
C ILE A 140 -23.94 2.50 -15.30
N ALA A 141 -25.03 1.82 -14.99
CA ALA A 141 -25.84 2.10 -13.79
C ALA A 141 -25.83 0.89 -12.87
N PHE A 142 -25.95 1.11 -11.57
CA PHE A 142 -25.99 0.02 -10.60
C PHE A 142 -27.00 0.23 -9.47
N GLY A 143 -27.61 -0.87 -9.05
CA GLY A 143 -28.61 -0.92 -7.98
C GLY A 143 -28.64 -2.32 -7.35
N ARG A 144 -29.60 -3.16 -7.75
CA ARG A 144 -29.60 -4.60 -7.44
C ARG A 144 -28.74 -5.43 -8.38
N GLY A 145 -28.41 -4.86 -9.53
CA GLY A 145 -27.49 -5.41 -10.51
C GLY A 145 -26.71 -4.29 -11.17
N VAL A 146 -25.81 -4.65 -12.08
CA VAL A 146 -25.04 -3.71 -12.91
C VAL A 146 -25.60 -3.76 -14.33
N TYR A 147 -25.85 -2.59 -14.91
CA TYR A 147 -26.48 -2.44 -16.22
C TYR A 147 -25.62 -1.56 -17.11
N LEU A 148 -25.21 -2.08 -18.26
CA LEU A 148 -24.59 -1.29 -19.32
C LEU A 148 -25.67 -0.45 -20.00
N LEU A 149 -25.60 0.87 -19.84
CA LEU A 149 -26.52 1.81 -20.48
C LEU A 149 -26.05 2.16 -21.89
N GLN A 150 -24.74 2.31 -22.07
CA GLN A 150 -24.10 2.64 -23.34
C GLN A 150 -22.68 2.07 -23.35
N ASP A 151 -22.34 1.32 -24.39
CA ASP A 151 -20.97 0.84 -24.63
C ASP A 151 -20.06 2.00 -25.10
N PHE A 152 -18.75 1.80 -25.09
CA PHE A 152 -17.74 2.82 -25.39
C PHE A 152 -18.03 3.58 -26.69
N THR A 153 -18.10 4.90 -26.57
CA THR A 153 -18.22 5.82 -27.70
C THR A 153 -17.46 7.12 -27.43
N THR A 154 -17.00 7.77 -28.50
CA THR A 154 -16.48 9.14 -28.45
C THR A 154 -17.60 10.18 -28.62
N ASP A 155 -18.81 9.76 -29.02
CA ASP A 155 -19.97 10.64 -29.20
C ASP A 155 -20.56 11.08 -27.86
N LYS A 156 -20.18 12.28 -27.41
CA LYS A 156 -20.68 12.90 -26.17
C LYS A 156 -22.15 13.27 -26.24
N SER A 157 -22.69 13.49 -27.45
CA SER A 157 -24.11 13.82 -27.63
C SER A 157 -24.97 12.59 -27.38
N LEU A 158 -24.55 11.42 -27.90
CA LEU A 158 -25.20 10.14 -27.63
C LEU A 158 -25.21 9.82 -26.13
N LEU A 159 -24.07 10.00 -25.45
CA LEU A 159 -23.97 9.76 -24.00
C LEU A 159 -24.87 10.71 -23.21
N ALA A 160 -24.94 11.98 -23.59
CA ALA A 160 -25.84 12.95 -22.97
C ALA A 160 -27.32 12.60 -23.19
N GLU A 161 -27.71 12.09 -24.37
CA GLU A 161 -29.07 11.60 -24.63
C GLU A 161 -29.42 10.39 -23.74
N VAL A 162 -28.47 9.47 -23.54
CA VAL A 162 -28.67 8.34 -22.61
C VAL A 162 -28.89 8.84 -21.18
N LEU A 163 -28.13 9.83 -20.71
CA LEU A 163 -28.26 10.38 -19.35
C LEU A 163 -29.53 11.22 -19.14
N GLN A 164 -30.18 11.72 -20.20
CA GLN A 164 -31.47 12.39 -20.11
C GLN A 164 -32.62 11.43 -19.75
N ASN A 165 -32.42 10.12 -19.97
CA ASN A 165 -33.42 9.11 -19.63
C ASN A 165 -33.17 8.58 -18.21
N GLU A 166 -33.90 9.14 -17.24
CA GLU A 166 -33.74 8.76 -15.83
C GLU A 166 -34.04 7.25 -15.62
N PRO A 167 -33.07 6.48 -15.11
CA PRO A 167 -33.25 5.05 -14.88
C PRO A 167 -34.18 4.81 -13.70
N LYS A 168 -34.88 3.68 -13.73
CA LYS A 168 -35.75 3.28 -12.61
C LYS A 168 -34.89 2.93 -11.39
N LEU A 169 -35.18 3.57 -10.25
CA LEU A 169 -34.49 3.30 -8.99
C LEU A 169 -34.73 1.87 -8.47
N GLU A 170 -33.70 1.31 -7.85
CA GLU A 170 -33.67 -0.07 -7.34
C GLU A 170 -33.38 -0.11 -5.83
N PRO A 171 -33.79 -1.16 -5.08
CA PRO A 171 -33.81 -1.11 -3.62
C PRO A 171 -32.45 -1.32 -2.91
N THR A 172 -31.42 -1.78 -3.62
CA THR A 172 -30.12 -2.18 -3.05
C THR A 172 -28.97 -1.50 -3.78
N THR A 173 -27.75 -1.66 -3.26
CA THR A 173 -26.54 -1.04 -3.81
C THR A 173 -25.46 -2.12 -3.97
N VAL A 174 -25.07 -2.41 -5.22
CA VAL A 174 -23.99 -3.37 -5.59
C VAL A 174 -22.75 -2.64 -6.12
N PHE A 175 -22.20 -1.75 -5.29
CA PHE A 175 -21.10 -0.87 -5.65
C PHE A 175 -19.82 -1.60 -6.05
N TYR A 176 -19.38 -2.63 -5.31
CA TYR A 176 -18.18 -3.40 -5.66
C TYR A 176 -18.35 -4.22 -6.94
N ASP A 177 -19.53 -4.80 -7.16
CA ASP A 177 -19.82 -5.50 -8.42
C ASP A 177 -19.80 -4.51 -9.59
N SER A 178 -20.30 -3.28 -9.41
CA SER A 178 -20.23 -2.22 -10.41
C SER A 178 -18.80 -1.83 -10.76
N LEU A 179 -17.93 -1.64 -9.76
CA LEU A 179 -16.52 -1.33 -9.98
C LEU A 179 -15.81 -2.48 -10.71
N LYS A 180 -16.06 -3.73 -10.33
CA LYS A 180 -15.50 -4.90 -11.01
C LYS A 180 -15.92 -4.98 -12.46
N GLU A 181 -17.20 -4.82 -12.75
CA GLU A 181 -17.71 -4.84 -14.13
C GLU A 181 -17.09 -3.71 -14.97
N ALA A 182 -16.97 -2.51 -14.40
CA ALA A 182 -16.29 -1.39 -15.04
C ALA A 182 -14.80 -1.69 -15.33
N ILE A 183 -14.09 -2.33 -14.40
CA ILE A 183 -12.69 -2.75 -14.61
C ILE A 183 -12.63 -3.78 -15.75
N VAL A 184 -13.55 -4.74 -15.79
CA VAL A 184 -13.61 -5.75 -16.87
C VAL A 184 -13.86 -5.09 -18.23
N LEU A 185 -14.81 -4.15 -18.33
CA LEU A 185 -15.07 -3.37 -19.55
C LEU A 185 -13.81 -2.62 -20.02
N LEU A 186 -13.07 -2.00 -19.09
CA LEU A 186 -11.85 -1.27 -19.39
C LEU A 186 -10.66 -2.18 -19.75
N SER A 187 -10.55 -3.35 -19.13
CA SER A 187 -9.45 -4.29 -19.38
C SER A 187 -9.42 -4.80 -20.82
N GLY A 188 -10.57 -4.77 -21.52
CA GLY A 188 -10.67 -5.09 -22.94
C GLY A 188 -10.28 -3.96 -23.92
N ARG A 189 -9.80 -2.81 -23.43
CA ARG A 189 -9.43 -1.65 -24.27
C ARG A 189 -7.93 -1.55 -24.45
N ASP A 190 -7.46 -1.19 -25.64
CA ASP A 190 -6.02 -0.94 -25.90
C ASP A 190 -5.51 0.38 -25.29
N ASN A 191 -6.42 1.21 -24.80
CA ASN A 191 -6.10 2.50 -24.20
C ASN A 191 -5.37 2.32 -22.85
N PRO A 192 -4.20 2.95 -22.64
CA PRO A 192 -3.46 2.84 -21.38
C PRO A 192 -4.03 3.72 -20.26
N TYR A 193 -4.82 4.76 -20.58
CA TYR A 193 -5.39 5.69 -19.58
C TYR A 193 -6.81 5.27 -19.19
N ARG A 194 -6.90 4.14 -18.49
CA ARG A 194 -8.17 3.53 -18.08
C ARG A 194 -8.65 4.08 -16.75
N THR A 195 -9.87 4.58 -16.73
CA THR A 195 -10.41 5.30 -15.57
C THR A 195 -11.87 4.96 -15.31
N ILE A 196 -12.22 4.80 -14.05
CA ILE A 196 -13.59 4.72 -13.57
C ILE A 196 -13.88 6.02 -12.84
N VAL A 197 -15.01 6.66 -13.15
CA VAL A 197 -15.60 7.70 -12.33
C VAL A 197 -16.90 7.14 -11.78
N ALA A 198 -16.96 6.85 -10.48
CA ALA A 198 -18.12 6.22 -9.85
C ALA A 198 -18.77 7.17 -8.86
N LEU A 199 -20.07 7.41 -9.00
CA LEU A 199 -20.86 8.18 -8.05
C LEU A 199 -21.67 7.25 -7.15
N THR A 200 -21.70 7.51 -5.85
CA THR A 200 -22.60 6.84 -4.89
C THR A 200 -22.97 7.75 -3.73
N ASP A 201 -24.11 7.50 -3.10
CA ASP A 201 -24.62 8.25 -1.94
C ASP A 201 -24.83 7.38 -0.68
N GLY A 202 -24.45 6.10 -0.68
CA GLY A 202 -24.81 5.18 0.40
C GLY A 202 -23.85 4.01 0.63
N GLU A 203 -24.18 3.18 1.64
CA GLU A 203 -23.37 2.01 2.00
C GLU A 203 -23.56 0.84 1.01
N GLU A 204 -22.44 0.23 0.63
CA GLU A 204 -22.42 -1.10 0.01
C GLU A 204 -23.11 -2.13 0.91
N ASN A 205 -24.09 -2.85 0.37
CA ASN A 205 -24.95 -3.74 1.13
C ASN A 205 -25.27 -5.09 0.46
N SER A 206 -24.93 -5.29 -0.81
CA SER A 206 -25.43 -6.45 -1.58
C SER A 206 -24.43 -7.07 -2.58
N SER A 207 -23.24 -6.49 -2.77
CA SER A 207 -22.26 -7.04 -3.71
C SER A 207 -21.79 -8.43 -3.31
N VAL A 208 -21.58 -9.29 -4.31
CA VAL A 208 -20.89 -10.59 -4.14
C VAL A 208 -19.37 -10.40 -4.19
N THR A 209 -18.91 -9.44 -4.98
CA THR A 209 -17.50 -9.07 -5.08
C THR A 209 -17.00 -8.40 -3.80
N THR A 210 -15.77 -8.73 -3.40
CA THR A 210 -15.11 -8.15 -2.23
C THR A 210 -14.27 -6.91 -2.57
N LEU A 211 -14.03 -6.05 -1.57
CA LEU A 211 -13.16 -4.89 -1.70
C LEU A 211 -11.75 -5.26 -2.17
N GLU A 212 -11.19 -6.34 -1.63
CA GLU A 212 -9.85 -6.83 -2.00
C GLU A 212 -9.79 -7.26 -3.46
N GLU A 213 -10.83 -7.90 -3.98
CA GLU A 213 -10.92 -8.27 -5.40
C GLU A 213 -10.99 -7.04 -6.30
N VAL A 214 -11.74 -6.00 -5.92
CA VAL A 214 -11.80 -4.74 -6.67
C VAL A 214 -10.44 -4.07 -6.73
N ILE A 215 -9.77 -3.89 -5.59
CA ILE A 215 -8.45 -3.22 -5.53
C ILE A 215 -7.41 -4.04 -6.28
N GLY A 216 -7.35 -5.35 -6.03
CA GLY A 216 -6.38 -6.23 -6.69
C GLY A 216 -6.57 -6.28 -8.21
N LEU A 217 -7.81 -6.32 -8.69
CA LEU A 217 -8.11 -6.31 -10.12
C LEU A 217 -7.80 -4.95 -10.75
N ALA A 218 -8.17 -3.84 -10.09
CA ALA A 218 -7.89 -2.50 -10.58
C ALA A 218 -6.38 -2.23 -10.70
N GLN A 219 -5.59 -2.63 -9.69
CA GLN A 219 -4.13 -2.54 -9.72
C GLN A 219 -3.52 -3.39 -10.83
N LYS A 220 -3.99 -4.64 -10.97
CA LYS A 220 -3.52 -5.56 -12.01
C LYS A 220 -3.80 -5.03 -13.43
N GLU A 221 -4.98 -4.47 -13.65
CA GLU A 221 -5.42 -3.99 -14.97
C GLU A 221 -5.07 -2.51 -15.22
N ASN A 222 -4.34 -1.88 -14.29
CA ASN A 222 -3.95 -0.47 -14.29
C ASN A 222 -5.14 0.49 -14.49
N VAL A 223 -6.22 0.24 -13.75
CA VAL A 223 -7.45 1.04 -13.78
C VAL A 223 -7.52 1.93 -12.55
N ARG A 224 -7.67 3.25 -12.80
CA ARG A 224 -7.84 4.25 -11.75
C ARG A 224 -9.31 4.41 -11.36
N ILE A 225 -9.62 4.53 -10.07
CA ILE A 225 -11.01 4.67 -9.60
C ILE A 225 -11.23 6.01 -8.88
N PHE A 226 -11.82 6.97 -9.57
CA PHE A 226 -12.28 8.23 -8.98
C PHE A 226 -13.68 8.05 -8.39
N ASN A 227 -13.78 8.10 -7.07
CA ASN A 227 -15.06 8.01 -6.39
C ASN A 227 -15.63 9.40 -6.11
N ILE A 228 -16.88 9.62 -6.47
CA ILE A 228 -17.65 10.80 -6.09
C ILE A 228 -18.66 10.34 -5.05
N GLY A 229 -18.55 10.88 -3.84
CA GLY A 229 -19.47 10.59 -2.75
C GLY A 229 -20.46 11.73 -2.56
N LEU A 230 -21.76 11.50 -2.66
CA LEU A 230 -22.76 12.47 -2.21
C LEU A 230 -22.91 12.34 -0.69
N SER A 231 -22.62 13.40 0.05
CA SER A 231 -22.57 13.39 1.52
C SER A 231 -23.96 13.16 2.12
N THR A 232 -24.26 11.90 2.45
CA THR A 232 -25.44 11.48 3.22
C THR A 232 -25.00 10.90 4.58
N ALA A 233 -25.96 10.53 5.43
CA ALA A 233 -25.67 9.85 6.70
C ALA A 233 -25.06 8.46 6.50
N ASP A 234 -25.32 7.84 5.35
CA ASP A 234 -24.97 6.45 5.04
C ASP A 234 -23.74 6.36 4.12
N LEU A 235 -23.08 7.48 3.81
CA LEU A 235 -21.88 7.47 2.98
C LEU A 235 -20.64 7.05 3.79
N ASP A 236 -20.00 5.93 3.43
CA ASP A 236 -18.66 5.58 3.91
C ASP A 236 -17.57 6.33 3.12
N SER A 237 -17.44 7.63 3.40
CA SER A 237 -16.47 8.51 2.71
C SER A 237 -15.01 8.06 2.87
N GLU A 238 -14.67 7.36 3.96
CA GLU A 238 -13.32 6.87 4.20
C GLU A 238 -13.01 5.63 3.35
N LEU A 239 -14.00 4.76 3.15
CA LEU A 239 -13.89 3.65 2.20
C LEU A 239 -13.70 4.14 0.76
N LEU A 240 -14.47 5.13 0.32
CA LEU A 240 -14.33 5.69 -1.03
C LEU A 240 -12.94 6.28 -1.26
N LYS A 241 -12.43 7.04 -0.28
CA LYS A 241 -11.05 7.55 -0.29
C LYS A 241 -10.04 6.42 -0.37
N TYR A 242 -10.21 5.38 0.45
CA TYR A 242 -9.31 4.23 0.46
C TYR A 242 -9.25 3.53 -0.91
N ILE A 243 -10.40 3.22 -1.54
CA ILE A 243 -10.44 2.60 -2.88
C ILE A 243 -9.72 3.47 -3.91
N SER A 244 -10.02 4.77 -3.92
CA SER A 244 -9.40 5.68 -4.87
C SER A 244 -7.88 5.77 -4.66
N THR A 245 -7.41 5.90 -3.42
CA THR A 245 -5.97 5.98 -3.11
C THR A 245 -5.23 4.70 -3.51
N GLU A 246 -5.78 3.53 -3.19
CA GLU A 246 -5.15 2.24 -3.52
C GLU A 246 -5.11 1.97 -5.03
N THR A 247 -5.93 2.66 -5.83
CA THR A 247 -5.98 2.53 -7.30
C THR A 247 -5.33 3.72 -8.03
N GLY A 248 -4.58 4.58 -7.32
CA GLY A 248 -3.87 5.71 -7.93
C GLY A 248 -4.79 6.85 -8.38
N ALA A 249 -5.90 7.05 -7.68
CA ALA A 249 -6.92 8.06 -7.96
C ALA A 249 -7.33 8.80 -6.68
N ARG A 250 -8.38 9.65 -6.77
CA ARG A 250 -8.92 10.40 -5.64
C ARG A 250 -10.42 10.23 -5.50
N ALA A 251 -10.87 10.28 -4.24
CA ALA A 251 -12.28 10.45 -3.94
C ALA A 251 -12.59 11.93 -3.67
N VAL A 252 -13.72 12.42 -4.18
CA VAL A 252 -14.21 13.77 -3.93
C VAL A 252 -15.61 13.67 -3.34
N ILE A 253 -15.82 14.32 -2.20
CA ILE A 253 -17.11 14.28 -1.50
C ILE A 253 -17.86 15.56 -1.80
N ALA A 254 -19.04 15.45 -2.41
CA ALA A 254 -19.98 16.55 -2.60
C ALA A 254 -20.78 16.74 -1.30
N PRO A 255 -20.63 17.87 -0.58
CA PRO A 255 -21.38 18.09 0.66
C PRO A 255 -22.89 18.16 0.44
N THR A 256 -23.31 18.59 -0.76
CA THR A 256 -24.72 18.68 -1.16
C THR A 256 -24.89 18.30 -2.63
N ARG A 257 -26.10 17.89 -3.03
CA ARG A 257 -26.41 17.52 -4.42
C ARG A 257 -26.24 18.67 -5.41
N HIS A 258 -26.44 19.91 -4.97
CA HIS A 258 -26.23 21.11 -5.80
C HIS A 258 -24.74 21.38 -6.12
N GLN A 259 -23.82 20.74 -5.39
CA GLN A 259 -22.38 20.86 -5.64
C GLN A 259 -21.82 19.72 -6.49
N LEU A 260 -22.66 18.77 -6.93
CA LEU A 260 -22.22 17.66 -7.79
C LEU A 260 -21.58 18.18 -9.09
N GLY A 261 -22.17 19.19 -9.74
CA GLY A 261 -21.60 19.78 -10.96
C GLY A 261 -20.17 20.32 -10.75
N GLU A 262 -19.93 21.04 -9.66
CA GLU A 262 -18.58 21.54 -9.33
C GLU A 262 -17.60 20.39 -9.05
N VAL A 263 -18.05 19.36 -8.32
CA VAL A 263 -17.24 18.19 -8.01
C VAL A 263 -16.86 17.42 -9.27
N TYR A 264 -17.80 17.19 -10.17
CA TYR A 264 -17.54 16.55 -11.46
C TYR A 264 -16.55 17.36 -12.32
N ASN A 265 -16.68 18.68 -12.36
CA ASN A 265 -15.74 19.56 -13.06
C ASN A 265 -14.31 19.45 -12.46
N ASN A 266 -14.22 19.39 -11.14
CA ASN A 266 -12.95 19.19 -10.45
C ASN A 266 -12.33 17.83 -10.80
N VAL A 267 -13.12 16.76 -10.83
CA VAL A 267 -12.66 15.43 -11.24
C VAL A 267 -12.19 15.44 -12.69
N ALA A 268 -12.93 16.06 -13.62
CA ALA A 268 -12.51 16.19 -15.02
C ALA A 268 -11.11 16.83 -15.15
N GLY A 269 -10.86 17.90 -14.40
CA GLY A 269 -9.54 18.56 -14.34
C GLY A 269 -8.42 17.68 -13.74
N MET A 270 -8.75 16.63 -12.98
CA MET A 270 -7.78 15.69 -12.43
C MET A 270 -7.48 14.52 -13.38
N LEU A 271 -8.37 14.18 -14.32
CA LEU A 271 -8.24 12.96 -15.12
C LEU A 271 -6.96 12.89 -15.97
N ARG A 272 -6.47 14.05 -16.41
CA ARG A 272 -5.32 14.21 -17.32
C ARG A 272 -4.06 14.77 -16.64
N ARG A 273 -4.08 14.96 -15.31
CA ARG A 273 -2.93 15.46 -14.56
C ARG A 273 -1.98 14.30 -14.26
N PHE A 274 -0.94 14.19 -15.08
CA PHE A 274 0.14 13.23 -14.94
C PHE A 274 1.46 13.86 -15.33
N TYR A 275 2.54 13.40 -14.73
CA TYR A 275 3.87 13.76 -15.16
C TYR A 275 4.34 12.85 -16.28
N SER A 276 5.08 13.40 -17.22
CA SER A 276 5.77 12.65 -18.26
C SER A 276 7.24 13.03 -18.26
N VAL A 277 8.13 12.04 -18.28
CA VAL A 277 9.55 12.25 -18.58
C VAL A 277 9.92 11.49 -19.84
N VAL A 278 10.66 12.14 -20.73
CA VAL A 278 11.24 11.47 -21.89
C VAL A 278 12.75 11.36 -21.71
N TYR A 279 13.30 10.18 -21.96
CA TYR A 279 14.74 9.97 -22.00
C TYR A 279 15.12 9.08 -23.18
N ARG A 280 16.40 9.06 -23.53
CA ARG A 280 16.91 8.16 -24.58
C ARG A 280 17.49 6.90 -23.95
N SER A 281 16.90 5.76 -24.27
CA SER A 281 17.36 4.44 -23.86
C SER A 281 18.73 4.10 -24.45
N ARG A 282 19.55 3.42 -23.64
CA ARG A 282 20.86 2.87 -24.01
C ARG A 282 20.79 1.36 -24.24
N ALA A 283 19.65 0.74 -24.01
CA ALA A 283 19.45 -0.69 -24.16
C ALA A 283 19.57 -1.15 -25.62
N ALA A 284 20.02 -2.38 -25.82
CA ALA A 284 19.94 -3.03 -27.11
C ALA A 284 18.50 -3.49 -27.39
N ALA A 285 18.13 -3.62 -28.66
CA ALA A 285 16.81 -4.14 -29.02
C ALA A 285 16.62 -5.58 -28.49
N GLY A 286 15.44 -5.86 -27.93
CA GLY A 286 15.10 -7.14 -27.29
C GLY A 286 15.59 -7.29 -25.84
N GLU A 287 16.42 -6.36 -25.35
CA GLU A 287 16.89 -6.34 -23.95
C GLU A 287 15.73 -6.00 -23.00
N GLU A 288 15.66 -6.67 -21.85
CA GLU A 288 14.77 -6.29 -20.76
C GLU A 288 15.38 -5.11 -20.01
N VAL A 289 14.60 -4.04 -19.84
CA VAL A 289 15.06 -2.77 -19.31
C VAL A 289 14.26 -2.44 -18.05
N ALA A 290 14.97 -2.25 -16.94
CA ALA A 290 14.41 -1.76 -15.69
C ALA A 290 14.49 -0.23 -15.66
N ILE A 291 13.34 0.44 -15.54
CA ILE A 291 13.25 1.88 -15.33
C ILE A 291 12.91 2.12 -13.87
N SER A 292 13.77 2.85 -13.16
CA SER A 292 13.44 3.34 -11.83
C SER A 292 13.28 4.85 -11.84
N LEU A 293 12.18 5.33 -11.27
CA LEU A 293 11.86 6.73 -11.08
C LEU A 293 12.01 7.08 -9.61
N THR A 294 12.75 8.15 -9.31
CA THR A 294 12.84 8.72 -7.98
C THR A 294 12.32 10.14 -8.00
N VAL A 295 11.42 10.47 -7.07
CA VAL A 295 10.85 11.81 -6.90
C VAL A 295 11.20 12.35 -5.53
N ALA A 296 11.88 13.51 -5.49
CA ALA A 296 12.23 14.25 -4.29
C ALA A 296 11.15 15.30 -3.98
N ALA A 297 10.07 14.86 -3.33
CA ALA A 297 9.02 15.71 -2.78
C ALA A 297 9.30 15.99 -1.28
N ASP A 298 8.26 16.05 -0.43
CA ASP A 298 8.44 16.17 1.04
C ASP A 298 9.16 14.94 1.64
N ARG A 299 9.20 13.84 0.88
CA ARG A 299 10.03 12.67 1.09
C ARG A 299 10.56 12.15 -0.25
N LEU A 300 11.56 11.29 -0.21
CA LEU A 300 12.00 10.54 -1.39
C LEU A 300 11.00 9.40 -1.69
N LEU A 301 10.45 9.43 -2.89
CA LEU A 301 9.51 8.44 -3.42
C LEU A 301 10.18 7.67 -4.55
N PHE A 302 9.86 6.38 -4.67
CA PHE A 302 10.49 5.47 -5.62
C PHE A 302 9.44 4.58 -6.28
N ALA A 303 9.53 4.45 -7.59
CA ALA A 303 8.76 3.51 -8.40
C ALA A 303 9.70 2.84 -9.41
N GLU A 304 9.43 1.58 -9.76
CA GLU A 304 10.20 0.82 -10.72
C GLU A 304 9.26 0.04 -11.63
N GLU A 305 9.55 0.03 -12.93
CA GLU A 305 8.82 -0.72 -13.95
C GLU A 305 9.79 -1.35 -14.96
N PHE A 306 9.30 -2.35 -15.69
CA PHE A 306 10.10 -3.10 -16.67
C PHE A 306 9.46 -3.03 -18.06
N TYR A 307 10.28 -2.86 -19.10
CA TYR A 307 9.83 -3.06 -20.48
C TYR A 307 10.86 -3.87 -21.25
N GLN A 308 10.40 -4.57 -22.28
CA GLN A 308 11.29 -5.17 -23.26
C GLN A 308 11.55 -4.16 -24.38
N ALA A 309 12.81 -3.82 -24.62
CA ALA A 309 13.21 -2.95 -25.72
C ALA A 309 12.66 -3.51 -27.03
N PRO A 310 11.84 -2.75 -27.79
CA PRO A 310 11.25 -3.24 -29.02
C PRO A 310 12.31 -3.76 -29.98
N LEU A 311 12.07 -4.93 -30.56
CA LEU A 311 12.87 -5.41 -31.68
C LEU A 311 12.72 -4.42 -32.84
N PRO A 312 13.78 -4.11 -33.60
CA PRO A 312 13.63 -3.31 -34.81
C PRO A 312 12.57 -3.98 -35.69
N ALA A 313 11.56 -3.21 -36.08
CA ALA A 313 10.56 -3.67 -37.03
C ALA A 313 11.31 -4.26 -38.23
N ALA A 314 10.97 -5.49 -38.62
CA ALA A 314 11.59 -6.13 -39.76
C ALA A 314 11.43 -5.20 -40.96
N LEU A 315 12.53 -4.58 -41.39
CA LEU A 315 12.53 -3.79 -42.60
C LEU A 315 12.03 -4.72 -43.73
N PRO A 316 11.10 -4.27 -44.60
CA PRO A 316 10.80 -5.03 -45.81
C PRO A 316 12.12 -5.25 -46.54
N VAL A 317 12.43 -6.52 -46.82
CA VAL A 317 13.71 -6.95 -47.39
C VAL A 317 13.94 -6.22 -48.72
N GLN A 318 14.70 -5.13 -48.70
CA GLN A 318 15.29 -4.55 -49.89
C GLN A 318 16.62 -5.23 -50.14
N GLN A 319 16.79 -5.75 -51.35
CA GLN A 319 18.03 -6.34 -51.85
C GLN A 319 19.16 -5.31 -51.77
N LEU A 320 20.26 -5.68 -51.09
CA LEU A 320 21.49 -4.90 -51.05
C LEU A 320 22.19 -4.93 -52.43
N PRO A 321 22.61 -3.78 -52.97
CA PRO A 321 23.66 -3.73 -53.98
C PRO A 321 25.06 -3.79 -53.34
N SER A 322 25.98 -4.31 -54.14
CA SER A 322 27.39 -4.57 -53.88
C SER A 322 28.22 -3.35 -53.48
N ALA A 323 29.29 -3.64 -52.72
CA ALA A 323 30.31 -2.76 -52.18
C ALA A 323 30.96 -1.78 -53.18
N ALA A 324 31.22 -0.56 -52.70
CA ALA A 324 32.34 0.27 -53.14
C ALA A 324 32.70 1.35 -52.08
N GLU A 325 33.96 1.26 -51.63
CA GLU A 325 34.92 2.35 -51.32
C GLU A 325 34.67 3.36 -50.17
N MET A 326 35.58 3.28 -49.18
CA MET A 326 35.94 4.36 -48.24
C MET A 326 36.85 5.41 -48.90
N PRO A 327 37.00 6.60 -48.27
CA PRO A 327 38.37 7.01 -47.93
C PRO A 327 38.55 7.60 -46.51
N ALA A 328 39.82 7.70 -46.14
CA ALA A 328 40.41 7.81 -44.81
C ALA A 328 40.53 9.24 -44.24
N ALA A 329 40.73 9.35 -42.90
CA ALA A 329 41.34 10.51 -42.24
C ALA A 329 42.28 10.09 -41.09
N ARG A 330 43.38 10.87 -40.94
CA ARG A 330 44.64 10.60 -40.23
C ARG A 330 44.60 10.74 -38.69
N PRO A 331 45.59 10.22 -37.94
CA PRO A 331 45.65 10.29 -36.48
C PRO A 331 46.50 11.47 -35.98
N ALA A 332 46.22 11.94 -34.76
CA ALA A 332 47.16 12.73 -33.95
C ALA A 332 47.17 12.19 -32.51
N LEU A 333 48.35 11.75 -32.08
CA LEU A 333 48.70 11.38 -30.70
C LEU A 333 48.91 12.63 -29.83
N LEU A 334 48.62 12.54 -28.53
CA LEU A 334 49.62 12.70 -27.46
C LEU A 334 49.06 12.32 -26.07
N LEU A 335 49.95 11.76 -25.24
CA LEU A 335 49.71 10.94 -24.03
C LEU A 335 49.67 11.73 -22.70
N GLN A 336 48.71 11.33 -21.85
CA GLN A 336 48.73 11.00 -20.39
C GLN A 336 49.31 11.97 -19.32
N PRO A 337 48.66 12.03 -18.13
CA PRO A 337 48.92 11.05 -17.06
C PRO A 337 47.63 10.48 -16.44
N LEU A 338 47.24 9.26 -16.83
CA LEU A 338 46.04 8.58 -16.31
C LEU A 338 46.34 7.10 -15.97
N GLN A 339 47.41 6.82 -15.22
CA GLN A 339 47.76 5.44 -14.87
C GLN A 339 47.56 5.09 -13.39
N ILE A 340 47.57 6.08 -12.48
CA ILE A 340 47.37 5.82 -11.04
C ILE A 340 45.88 5.78 -10.67
N VAL A 341 45.05 6.62 -11.29
CA VAL A 341 43.58 6.61 -11.09
C VAL A 341 42.95 5.37 -11.69
N PHE A 342 43.49 4.87 -12.82
CA PHE A 342 42.93 3.74 -13.56
C PHE A 342 43.04 2.42 -12.78
N GLY A 343 44.10 2.21 -11.98
CA GLY A 343 44.24 1.01 -11.16
C GLY A 343 43.22 0.91 -10.02
N VAL A 344 42.93 2.03 -9.35
CA VAL A 344 41.91 2.09 -8.28
C VAL A 344 40.50 2.01 -8.87
N PHE A 345 40.28 2.68 -10.01
CA PHE A 345 39.02 2.63 -10.74
C PHE A 345 38.71 1.22 -11.27
N LEU A 346 39.71 0.49 -11.78
CA LEU A 346 39.53 -0.87 -12.29
C LEU A 346 39.24 -1.88 -11.17
N GLY A 347 39.83 -1.70 -9.98
CA GLY A 347 39.50 -2.51 -8.80
C GLY A 347 38.06 -2.31 -8.32
N ILE A 348 37.58 -1.06 -8.30
CA ILE A 348 36.20 -0.71 -7.94
C ILE A 348 35.22 -1.17 -9.02
N LEU A 349 35.57 -1.02 -10.30
CA LEU A 349 34.79 -1.48 -11.44
C LEU A 349 34.66 -3.01 -11.44
N LEU A 350 35.71 -3.75 -11.07
CA LEU A 350 35.67 -5.23 -11.01
C LEU A 350 34.78 -5.72 -9.86
N ILE A 351 34.84 -5.09 -8.68
CA ILE A 351 33.94 -5.40 -7.55
C ILE A 351 32.50 -5.05 -7.91
N PHE A 352 32.28 -3.92 -8.58
CA PHE A 352 30.96 -3.45 -9.02
C PHE A 352 30.36 -4.35 -10.12
N PHE A 353 31.17 -4.79 -11.09
CA PHE A 353 30.75 -5.71 -12.15
C PHE A 353 30.45 -7.11 -11.59
N LEU A 354 31.22 -7.56 -10.58
CA LEU A 354 30.92 -8.79 -9.84
C LEU A 354 29.57 -8.69 -9.11
N THR A 355 29.20 -7.52 -8.56
CA THR A 355 27.89 -7.31 -7.92
C THR A 355 26.73 -7.16 -8.91
N LEU A 356 26.98 -6.63 -10.11
CA LEU A 356 25.94 -6.40 -11.14
C LEU A 356 25.54 -7.71 -11.85
N VAL A 357 26.49 -8.60 -12.11
CA VAL A 357 26.25 -9.95 -12.67
C VAL A 357 25.58 -10.88 -11.64
N LEU A 358 25.46 -10.46 -10.38
CA LEU A 358 24.84 -11.20 -9.29
C LEU A 358 23.44 -10.68 -8.88
N ARG A 359 22.74 -9.83 -9.67
CA ARG A 359 21.32 -9.54 -9.41
C ARG A 359 20.50 -10.81 -9.64
N ARG A 360 20.15 -11.43 -8.51
CA ARG A 360 19.58 -12.75 -8.39
C ARG A 360 18.08 -12.74 -8.68
N LYS A 361 17.56 -13.70 -9.46
CA LYS A 361 16.12 -14.00 -9.48
C LYS A 361 15.64 -14.27 -8.04
N HIS A 362 14.50 -13.71 -7.65
CA HIS A 362 13.84 -14.08 -6.39
C HIS A 362 13.72 -15.58 -6.32
N ARG A 363 14.30 -16.15 -5.28
CA ARG A 363 14.34 -17.59 -5.13
C ARG A 363 13.05 -18.08 -4.54
N LEU A 364 12.65 -19.24 -5.03
CA LEU A 364 11.77 -20.12 -4.29
C LEU A 364 12.64 -21.08 -3.50
N LEU A 365 12.64 -20.92 -2.17
CA LEU A 365 13.28 -21.83 -1.23
C LEU A 365 12.23 -22.82 -0.75
N SER A 366 12.55 -24.11 -0.68
CA SER A 366 11.59 -25.13 -0.22
C SER A 366 12.04 -25.81 1.07
N VAL A 367 11.09 -26.02 1.97
CA VAL A 367 11.28 -26.75 3.24
C VAL A 367 10.32 -27.94 3.25
N PRO A 368 10.75 -29.16 3.58
CA PRO A 368 12.12 -29.55 3.97
C PRO A 368 13.05 -29.88 2.79
N ASP A 369 12.57 -29.78 1.54
CA ASP A 369 13.28 -30.35 0.36
C ASP A 369 14.67 -29.73 0.11
N GLN A 370 14.83 -28.42 0.29
CA GLN A 370 16.12 -27.73 0.13
C GLN A 370 16.78 -27.37 1.46
N TYR A 371 15.98 -26.99 2.45
CA TYR A 371 16.43 -26.63 3.79
C TYR A 371 15.64 -27.44 4.79
N LEU A 372 16.32 -28.05 5.77
CA LEU A 372 15.64 -28.89 6.77
C LEU A 372 14.80 -28.07 7.74
N PHE A 373 15.25 -26.85 8.04
CA PHE A 373 14.64 -25.93 8.99
C PHE A 373 14.12 -24.67 8.30
N ILE A 374 13.02 -24.11 8.80
CA ILE A 374 12.43 -22.88 8.27
C ILE A 374 13.36 -21.69 8.58
N GLN A 375 13.93 -21.62 9.78
CA GLN A 375 14.84 -20.53 10.15
C GLN A 375 16.08 -20.51 9.26
N GLU A 376 16.63 -21.67 8.91
CA GLU A 376 17.77 -21.77 8.00
C GLU A 376 17.42 -21.18 6.62
N ALA A 377 16.23 -21.48 6.11
CA ALA A 377 15.75 -20.87 4.87
C ALA A 377 15.59 -19.34 5.00
N ILE A 378 15.10 -18.83 6.14
CA ILE A 378 14.97 -17.38 6.41
C ILE A 378 16.34 -16.70 6.45
N ASP A 379 17.31 -17.30 7.13
CA ASP A 379 18.66 -16.77 7.26
C ASP A 379 19.32 -16.64 5.88
N MET A 380 19.10 -17.66 5.04
CA MET A 380 19.61 -17.74 3.67
C MET A 380 18.81 -16.92 2.65
N ALA A 381 17.58 -16.53 2.97
CA ALA A 381 16.71 -15.74 2.10
C ALA A 381 17.17 -14.27 2.03
N LEU A 382 17.02 -13.66 0.85
CA LEU A 382 17.19 -12.23 0.62
C LEU A 382 15.81 -11.58 0.48
N SER A 383 15.72 -10.27 0.69
CA SER A 383 14.45 -9.55 0.53
C SER A 383 13.79 -9.85 -0.83
N GLY A 384 12.50 -10.15 -0.80
CA GLY A 384 11.67 -10.56 -1.92
C GLY A 384 11.67 -12.07 -2.22
N ASP A 385 12.54 -12.86 -1.59
CA ASP A 385 12.50 -14.33 -1.73
C ASP A 385 11.22 -14.92 -1.10
N VAL A 386 10.81 -16.08 -1.63
CA VAL A 386 9.65 -16.84 -1.15
C VAL A 386 10.10 -18.19 -0.61
N ILE A 387 9.74 -18.47 0.65
CA ILE A 387 9.97 -19.75 1.32
C ILE A 387 8.64 -20.51 1.32
N VAL A 388 8.61 -21.67 0.66
CA VAL A 388 7.45 -22.56 0.60
C VAL A 388 7.69 -23.77 1.49
N VAL A 389 6.82 -23.94 2.48
CA VAL A 389 6.94 -24.99 3.50
C VAL A 389 5.91 -26.09 3.24
N SER A 390 6.38 -27.33 3.18
CA SER A 390 5.54 -28.52 3.05
C SER A 390 4.90 -28.88 4.40
N PRO A 391 3.75 -29.58 4.41
CA PRO A 391 3.16 -30.11 5.65
C PRO A 391 4.16 -30.89 6.50
N GLY A 392 4.13 -30.69 7.81
CA GLY A 392 5.07 -31.22 8.77
C GLY A 392 5.02 -30.47 10.10
N ILE A 393 5.66 -31.03 11.13
CA ILE A 393 5.83 -30.38 12.43
C ILE A 393 7.28 -29.91 12.56
N TYR A 394 7.46 -28.60 12.64
CA TYR A 394 8.74 -27.91 12.72
C TYR A 394 8.91 -27.38 14.15
N GLN A 395 9.87 -27.90 14.90
CA GLN A 395 10.17 -27.43 16.25
C GLN A 395 11.20 -26.29 16.21
N GLU A 396 10.71 -25.07 16.06
CA GLU A 396 11.53 -23.89 15.79
C GLU A 396 10.88 -22.62 16.37
N ASN A 397 11.70 -21.61 16.65
CA ASN A 397 11.28 -20.24 16.92
C ASN A 397 11.87 -19.35 15.83
N LEU A 398 11.01 -18.70 15.05
CA LEU A 398 11.41 -17.97 13.86
C LEU A 398 11.63 -16.49 14.14
N ASP A 399 12.76 -15.96 13.68
CA ASP A 399 13.04 -14.53 13.61
C ASP A 399 13.25 -14.12 12.16
N PHE A 400 12.41 -13.20 11.69
CA PHE A 400 12.48 -12.68 10.32
C PHE A 400 13.63 -11.68 10.13
N ASN A 401 14.31 -11.24 11.20
CA ASN A 401 15.51 -10.40 11.13
C ASN A 401 15.33 -9.12 10.28
N GLY A 402 14.14 -8.50 10.35
CA GLY A 402 13.81 -7.31 9.57
C GLY A 402 13.63 -7.54 8.05
N LYS A 403 13.75 -8.79 7.57
CA LYS A 403 13.68 -9.11 6.14
C LYS A 403 12.26 -8.91 5.61
N ASN A 404 12.17 -8.55 4.33
CA ASN A 404 10.91 -8.43 3.58
C ASN A 404 10.76 -9.65 2.68
N ILE A 405 10.42 -10.80 3.27
CA ILE A 405 10.30 -12.10 2.59
C ILE A 405 8.90 -12.67 2.79
N THR A 406 8.51 -13.60 1.93
CA THR A 406 7.26 -14.36 2.08
C THR A 406 7.58 -15.75 2.58
N VAL A 407 7.00 -16.14 3.71
CA VAL A 407 7.04 -17.51 4.24
C VAL A 407 5.62 -18.04 4.20
N ARG A 408 5.38 -19.10 3.44
CA ARG A 408 4.02 -19.63 3.24
C ARG A 408 4.01 -21.15 3.21
N SER A 409 2.91 -21.76 3.64
CA SER A 409 2.67 -23.18 3.34
C SER A 409 2.37 -23.39 1.85
N LYS A 410 2.34 -24.64 1.40
CA LYS A 410 2.06 -24.98 -0.01
C LYS A 410 0.71 -24.43 -0.51
N GLU A 411 -0.31 -24.45 0.34
CA GLU A 411 -1.67 -23.98 0.04
C GLU A 411 -2.23 -23.17 1.23
N PRO A 412 -1.89 -21.88 1.33
CA PRO A 412 -2.15 -21.12 2.57
C PRO A 412 -3.62 -20.93 2.92
N THR A 413 -4.51 -20.93 1.93
CA THR A 413 -5.96 -20.77 2.13
C THR A 413 -6.66 -22.08 2.49
N ASN A 414 -5.98 -23.23 2.36
CA ASN A 414 -6.51 -24.53 2.70
C ASN A 414 -6.28 -24.83 4.19
N ARG A 415 -7.35 -24.72 5.00
CA ARG A 415 -7.26 -24.87 6.46
C ARG A 415 -6.76 -26.25 6.89
N ASP A 416 -7.10 -27.32 6.18
CA ASP A 416 -6.68 -28.67 6.54
C ASP A 416 -5.18 -28.87 6.33
N LEU A 417 -4.61 -28.21 5.32
CA LEU A 417 -3.17 -28.21 5.06
C LEU A 417 -2.41 -27.25 5.99
N ALA A 418 -2.99 -26.09 6.33
CA ALA A 418 -2.44 -25.19 7.34
C ALA A 418 -2.37 -25.86 8.72
N ALA A 419 -3.38 -26.67 9.07
CA ALA A 419 -3.40 -27.49 10.29
C ALA A 419 -2.28 -28.55 10.33
N GLN A 420 -1.81 -28.99 9.16
CA GLN A 420 -0.74 -29.98 9.03
C GLN A 420 0.66 -29.33 8.92
N THR A 421 0.75 -28.02 8.71
CA THR A 421 2.03 -27.28 8.62
C THR A 421 2.26 -26.51 9.93
N VAL A 422 2.82 -27.20 10.92
CA VAL A 422 2.88 -26.75 12.31
C VAL A 422 4.27 -26.21 12.64
N ILE A 423 4.34 -24.98 13.15
CA ILE A 423 5.52 -24.39 13.78
C ILE A 423 5.30 -24.42 15.29
N ASN A 424 6.09 -25.22 16.00
CA ASN A 424 5.98 -25.46 17.44
C ASN A 424 7.16 -24.82 18.18
N GLY A 425 6.89 -23.79 18.96
CA GLY A 425 7.92 -23.00 19.66
C GLY A 425 8.50 -23.62 20.93
N GLY A 426 8.12 -24.85 21.28
CA GLY A 426 8.73 -25.63 22.37
C GLY A 426 8.60 -25.05 23.79
N GLY A 427 7.79 -24.02 24.00
CA GLY A 427 7.53 -23.36 25.28
C GLY A 427 8.69 -22.52 25.82
N ARG A 428 9.57 -22.01 24.95
CA ARG A 428 10.82 -21.32 25.36
C ARG A 428 10.88 -19.83 24.99
N ASP A 429 10.21 -19.43 23.93
CA ASP A 429 10.19 -18.06 23.41
C ASP A 429 8.93 -17.86 22.54
N SER A 430 8.77 -16.66 21.95
CA SER A 430 7.80 -16.40 20.89
C SER A 430 8.02 -17.37 19.74
N VAL A 431 6.97 -17.95 19.18
CA VAL A 431 7.11 -18.83 18.01
C VAL A 431 7.61 -18.03 16.81
N ILE A 432 7.11 -16.81 16.61
CA ILE A 432 7.47 -15.94 15.48
C ILE A 432 7.79 -14.52 15.96
N LYS A 433 8.84 -13.90 15.42
CA LYS A 433 9.22 -12.51 15.67
C LYS A 433 9.32 -11.69 14.39
N PHE A 434 8.68 -10.52 14.42
CA PHE A 434 8.80 -9.48 13.39
C PHE A 434 9.26 -8.18 14.03
N GLY A 435 10.48 -7.75 13.67
CA GLY A 435 11.08 -6.50 14.12
C GLY A 435 11.46 -5.59 12.96
N GLU A 436 12.04 -4.43 13.30
CA GLU A 436 12.92 -3.66 12.41
C GLU A 436 12.28 -3.21 11.09
N ARG A 437 11.04 -2.72 11.14
CA ARG A 437 10.28 -2.28 9.95
C ARG A 437 9.99 -3.39 8.93
N SER A 438 10.07 -4.66 9.33
CA SER A 438 9.73 -5.79 8.47
C SER A 438 8.32 -5.65 7.88
N ARG A 439 8.21 -5.92 6.57
CA ARG A 439 6.95 -6.06 5.81
C ARG A 439 6.74 -7.49 5.33
N ALA A 440 7.31 -8.46 6.05
CA ALA A 440 7.22 -9.86 5.69
C ALA A 440 5.78 -10.37 5.67
N ILE A 441 5.58 -11.44 4.92
CA ILE A 441 4.30 -12.11 4.76
C ILE A 441 4.42 -13.52 5.35
N LEU A 442 3.51 -13.89 6.26
CA LEU A 442 3.43 -15.22 6.86
C LEU A 442 2.04 -15.82 6.66
N GLU A 443 1.96 -16.93 5.93
CA GLU A 443 0.66 -17.48 5.51
C GLU A 443 0.51 -18.99 5.68
N GLY A 444 -0.63 -19.40 6.26
CA GLY A 444 -1.08 -20.79 6.21
C GLY A 444 -0.36 -21.74 7.16
N PHE A 445 0.01 -21.30 8.36
CA PHE A 445 0.66 -22.13 9.37
C PHE A 445 -0.18 -22.34 10.62
N THR A 446 0.03 -23.46 11.31
CA THR A 446 -0.32 -23.58 12.72
C THR A 446 0.86 -23.13 13.58
N ILE A 447 0.66 -22.09 14.40
CA ILE A 447 1.69 -21.47 15.24
C ILE A 447 1.34 -21.77 16.69
N THR A 448 2.14 -22.61 17.35
CA THR A 448 1.74 -23.19 18.65
C THR A 448 2.87 -23.38 19.64
N ASN A 449 2.49 -23.56 20.92
CA ASN A 449 3.38 -23.88 22.02
C ASN A 449 4.53 -22.88 22.18
N GLY A 450 4.30 -21.60 21.91
CA GLY A 450 5.23 -20.53 22.27
C GLY A 450 5.00 -20.02 23.69
N ALA A 451 6.07 -19.58 24.35
CA ALA A 451 6.00 -19.02 25.69
C ALA A 451 7.03 -17.89 25.87
N ALA A 452 6.56 -16.64 25.93
CA ALA A 452 7.40 -15.45 26.10
C ALA A 452 6.73 -14.40 26.97
N ALA A 453 7.47 -13.38 27.40
CA ALA A 453 6.88 -12.25 28.12
C ALA A 453 5.82 -11.52 27.27
N GLN A 454 6.17 -11.25 26.01
CA GLN A 454 5.32 -10.59 25.03
C GLN A 454 5.19 -11.48 23.79
N GLY A 455 3.98 -11.70 23.31
CA GLY A 455 3.74 -12.40 22.05
C GLY A 455 4.14 -13.87 22.10
N GLY A 456 3.40 -14.69 22.85
CA GLY A 456 3.67 -16.13 22.94
C GLY A 456 3.70 -16.80 21.56
N GLY A 457 2.69 -16.56 20.73
CA GLY A 457 2.67 -17.01 19.34
C GLY A 457 3.51 -16.11 18.44
N VAL A 458 3.09 -14.85 18.31
CA VAL A 458 3.71 -13.87 17.40
C VAL A 458 4.03 -12.58 18.16
N TYR A 459 5.27 -12.10 18.01
CA TYR A 459 5.75 -10.85 18.59
C TYR A 459 6.10 -9.83 17.49
N ILE A 460 5.34 -8.74 17.40
CA ILE A 460 5.48 -7.68 16.39
C ILE A 460 5.89 -6.38 17.09
N TYR A 461 7.06 -5.84 16.73
CA TYR A 461 7.66 -4.71 17.44
C TYR A 461 8.52 -3.83 16.51
N ARG A 462 8.89 -2.63 16.98
CA ARG A 462 9.77 -1.67 16.31
C ARG A 462 9.34 -1.32 14.88
N HIS A 463 8.16 -0.72 14.74
CA HIS A 463 7.62 -0.22 13.46
C HIS A 463 7.39 -1.31 12.40
N ALA A 464 7.25 -2.57 12.80
CA ALA A 464 7.01 -3.66 11.86
C ALA A 464 5.56 -3.62 11.34
N SER A 465 5.38 -3.97 10.07
CA SER A 465 4.08 -4.04 9.40
C SER A 465 3.93 -5.34 8.60
N PRO A 466 4.12 -6.51 9.24
CA PRO A 466 3.96 -7.79 8.55
C PRO A 466 2.49 -8.05 8.20
N THR A 467 2.28 -8.94 7.22
CA THR A 467 0.97 -9.53 6.94
C THR A 467 0.93 -10.95 7.49
N LEU A 468 -0.01 -11.20 8.39
CA LEU A 468 -0.35 -12.54 8.89
C LEU A 468 -1.67 -12.96 8.27
N ALA A 469 -1.65 -13.98 7.40
CA ALA A 469 -2.86 -14.43 6.72
C ALA A 469 -3.11 -15.94 6.88
N TYR A 470 -4.36 -16.33 7.11
CA TYR A 470 -4.77 -17.74 7.09
C TYR A 470 -4.02 -18.67 8.07
N ASN A 471 -3.47 -18.12 9.16
CA ASN A 471 -2.77 -18.91 10.17
C ASN A 471 -3.74 -19.39 11.27
N ILE A 472 -3.39 -20.49 11.92
CA ILE A 472 -3.99 -20.99 13.16
C ILE A 472 -3.00 -20.70 14.29
N ILE A 473 -3.23 -19.66 15.07
CA ILE A 473 -2.38 -19.26 16.19
C ILE A 473 -3.01 -19.79 17.46
N SER A 474 -2.51 -20.91 17.98
CA SER A 474 -3.15 -21.57 19.12
C SER A 474 -2.23 -22.13 20.18
N ASP A 475 -2.75 -22.20 21.41
CA ASP A 475 -2.07 -22.84 22.54
C ASP A 475 -0.72 -22.18 22.87
N ASN A 476 -0.65 -20.84 22.73
CA ASN A 476 0.52 -20.03 23.07
C ASN A 476 0.31 -19.24 24.38
N LYS A 477 1.42 -18.87 25.02
CA LYS A 477 1.42 -18.19 26.32
C LYS A 477 2.28 -16.92 26.33
N GLY A 478 1.64 -15.77 26.56
CA GLY A 478 2.30 -14.49 26.84
C GLY A 478 2.32 -14.27 28.35
N THR A 479 3.45 -14.40 29.05
CA THR A 479 3.45 -14.28 30.51
C THR A 479 3.07 -12.88 31.01
N GLN A 480 3.18 -11.86 30.15
CA GLN A 480 2.72 -10.50 30.40
C GLN A 480 1.66 -10.07 29.37
N GLU A 481 2.00 -10.05 28.07
CA GLU A 481 1.16 -9.40 27.05
C GLU A 481 1.09 -10.24 25.77
N GLY A 482 -0.09 -10.33 25.15
CA GLY A 482 -0.28 -10.98 23.85
C GLY A 482 0.00 -12.47 23.88
N GLY A 483 -1.00 -13.28 24.26
CA GLY A 483 -0.85 -14.74 24.27
C GLY A 483 -0.63 -15.28 22.87
N GLY A 484 -1.57 -14.99 21.98
CA GLY A 484 -1.47 -15.31 20.56
C GLY A 484 -0.57 -14.33 19.83
N ILE A 485 -0.93 -13.04 19.84
CA ILE A 485 -0.23 -11.99 19.11
C ILE A 485 0.00 -10.79 20.03
N TYR A 486 1.23 -10.28 20.02
CA TYR A 486 1.58 -8.98 20.57
C TYR A 486 1.92 -8.00 19.43
N ILE A 487 1.36 -6.79 19.51
CA ILE A 487 1.62 -5.69 18.59
C ILE A 487 1.99 -4.46 19.42
N GLY A 488 3.22 -3.98 19.28
CA GLY A 488 3.71 -2.84 20.04
C GLY A 488 4.73 -1.99 19.28
N LEU A 489 5.16 -0.93 19.94
CA LEU A 489 6.18 0.01 19.47
C LEU A 489 5.91 0.55 18.04
N PHE A 490 4.80 1.26 17.86
CA PHE A 490 4.41 1.93 16.61
C PHE A 490 4.30 0.99 15.39
N SER A 491 3.93 -0.27 15.63
CA SER A 491 3.77 -1.26 14.56
C SER A 491 2.42 -1.11 13.84
N SER A 492 2.31 -1.64 12.63
CA SER A 492 1.09 -1.54 11.80
C SER A 492 0.81 -2.80 10.97
N PRO A 493 0.66 -3.98 11.60
CA PRO A 493 0.46 -5.23 10.88
C PRO A 493 -0.94 -5.35 10.26
N ARG A 494 -1.05 -6.24 9.26
CA ARG A 494 -2.31 -6.74 8.73
C ARG A 494 -2.52 -8.16 9.26
N VAL A 495 -3.57 -8.36 10.04
CA VAL A 495 -3.95 -9.67 10.61
C VAL A 495 -5.27 -10.08 9.97
N LEU A 496 -5.19 -10.99 9.00
CA LEU A 496 -6.29 -11.30 8.08
C LEU A 496 -6.64 -12.79 8.10
N HIS A 497 -7.92 -13.15 8.19
CA HIS A 497 -8.37 -14.54 8.01
C HIS A 497 -7.72 -15.59 8.94
N ASN A 498 -7.18 -15.18 10.09
CA ASN A 498 -6.55 -16.09 11.03
C ASN A 498 -7.58 -16.69 11.98
N THR A 499 -7.26 -17.87 12.53
CA THR A 499 -7.91 -18.42 13.72
C THR A 499 -6.96 -18.26 14.91
N ILE A 500 -7.34 -17.47 15.90
CA ILE A 500 -6.52 -17.17 17.09
C ILE A 500 -7.26 -17.75 18.30
N CYS A 501 -6.80 -18.91 18.80
CA CYS A 501 -7.55 -19.61 19.82
C CYS A 501 -6.75 -20.32 20.91
N ARG A 502 -7.34 -20.48 22.09
CA ARG A 502 -6.70 -21.16 23.25
C ARG A 502 -5.36 -20.55 23.65
N ASN A 503 -5.16 -19.26 23.38
CA ASN A 503 -3.97 -18.56 23.84
C ASN A 503 -4.21 -17.93 25.21
N THR A 504 -3.14 -17.80 25.99
CA THR A 504 -3.21 -17.32 27.38
C THR A 504 -2.24 -16.18 27.64
N SER A 505 -2.67 -15.14 28.38
CA SER A 505 -1.75 -14.10 28.84
C SER A 505 -2.21 -13.37 30.11
N HIS A 506 -1.45 -12.38 30.58
CA HIS A 506 -1.98 -11.41 31.55
C HIS A 506 -2.86 -10.37 30.83
N GLN A 507 -2.43 -9.86 29.67
CA GLN A 507 -3.16 -8.83 28.92
C GLN A 507 -3.24 -9.20 27.44
N GLY A 508 -4.45 -9.24 26.88
CA GLY A 508 -4.65 -9.64 25.47
C GLY A 508 -4.38 -11.13 25.28
N GLY A 509 -5.34 -11.99 25.60
CA GLY A 509 -5.16 -13.45 25.51
C GLY A 509 -4.95 -13.87 24.06
N GLY A 510 -5.84 -13.44 23.18
CA GLY A 510 -5.69 -13.58 21.73
C GLY A 510 -4.72 -12.54 21.17
N VAL A 511 -5.08 -11.26 21.24
CA VAL A 511 -4.32 -10.15 20.67
C VAL A 511 -4.12 -9.04 21.68
N TYR A 512 -2.88 -8.58 21.83
CA TYR A 512 -2.52 -7.35 22.51
C TYR A 512 -2.07 -6.30 21.51
N MET A 513 -2.53 -5.06 21.65
CA MET A 513 -2.06 -3.91 20.88
C MET A 513 -1.76 -2.70 21.79
N GLY A 514 -0.52 -2.22 21.75
CA GLY A 514 0.00 -1.13 22.59
C GLY A 514 0.93 -0.15 21.87
N ASP A 515 1.37 0.87 22.60
CA ASP A 515 2.41 1.84 22.22
C ASP A 515 2.16 2.56 20.87
N CYS A 516 1.04 3.28 20.79
CA CYS A 516 0.63 4.03 19.60
C CYS A 516 0.61 3.19 18.33
N SER A 517 0.42 1.87 18.46
CA SER A 517 0.37 0.98 17.31
C SER A 517 -0.96 1.12 16.59
N LYS A 518 -0.89 0.87 15.29
CA LYS A 518 -2.04 0.74 14.42
C LYS A 518 -2.09 -0.70 13.95
N GLY A 519 -3.16 -1.08 13.30
CA GLY A 519 -3.24 -2.42 12.72
C GLY A 519 -4.62 -2.67 12.15
N PHE A 520 -4.66 -3.53 11.15
CA PHE A 520 -5.93 -3.96 10.57
C PHE A 520 -6.17 -5.41 10.94
N VAL A 521 -7.15 -5.63 11.82
CA VAL A 521 -7.59 -6.95 12.25
C VAL A 521 -8.92 -7.22 11.57
N PHE A 522 -8.89 -8.06 10.55
CA PHE A 522 -10.00 -8.25 9.63
C PHE A 522 -10.31 -9.72 9.35
N LYS A 523 -11.60 -10.08 9.39
CA LYS A 523 -12.09 -11.44 9.10
C LYS A 523 -11.38 -12.55 9.89
N ASN A 524 -10.98 -12.27 11.12
CA ASN A 524 -10.38 -13.29 11.99
C ASN A 524 -11.44 -13.96 12.87
N ASN A 525 -11.15 -15.20 13.25
CA ASN A 525 -11.88 -15.90 14.31
C ASN A 525 -11.01 -15.94 15.57
N ILE A 526 -11.38 -15.18 16.60
CA ILE A 526 -10.64 -15.01 17.85
C ILE A 526 -11.46 -15.63 18.97
N ASN A 527 -11.13 -16.86 19.37
CA ASN A 527 -11.99 -17.60 20.30
C ASN A 527 -11.25 -18.40 21.38
N HIS A 528 -11.92 -18.68 22.50
CA HIS A 528 -11.37 -19.51 23.59
C HIS A 528 -10.03 -19.00 24.13
N ASN A 529 -9.74 -17.71 24.03
CA ASN A 529 -8.53 -17.13 24.60
C ASN A 529 -8.78 -16.67 26.04
N TYR A 530 -7.73 -16.68 26.86
CA TYR A 530 -7.80 -16.36 28.28
C TYR A 530 -6.81 -15.26 28.66
N ALA A 531 -7.25 -14.26 29.41
CA ALA A 531 -6.36 -13.28 30.00
C ALA A 531 -6.85 -12.75 31.35
N LYS A 532 -6.04 -11.92 32.02
CA LYS A 532 -6.53 -11.10 33.14
C LYS A 532 -7.40 -9.96 32.64
N CYS A 533 -6.99 -9.28 31.57
CA CYS A 533 -7.77 -8.25 30.87
C CYS A 533 -7.72 -8.47 29.35
N GLY A 534 -8.85 -8.29 28.66
CA GLY A 534 -8.91 -8.45 27.20
C GLY A 534 -8.69 -9.91 26.79
N GLY A 535 -9.63 -10.80 27.12
CA GLY A 535 -9.52 -12.23 26.82
C GLY A 535 -9.25 -12.47 25.33
N GLY A 536 -10.10 -11.89 24.47
CA GLY A 536 -9.91 -11.88 23.03
C GLY A 536 -8.88 -10.84 22.59
N ILE A 537 -9.23 -9.56 22.70
CA ILE A 537 -8.42 -8.42 22.24
C ILE A 537 -8.23 -7.40 23.36
N PHE A 538 -7.01 -6.89 23.48
CA PHE A 538 -6.72 -5.76 24.34
C PHE A 538 -6.02 -4.63 23.60
N VAL A 539 -6.55 -3.41 23.71
CA VAL A 539 -6.03 -2.22 23.05
C VAL A 539 -5.68 -1.16 24.09
N THR A 540 -4.45 -0.68 24.06
CA THR A 540 -3.93 0.21 25.10
C THR A 540 -2.86 1.19 24.60
N PHE A 541 -2.46 2.14 25.46
CA PHE A 541 -1.41 3.13 25.26
C PHE A 541 -1.53 3.91 23.93
N GLY A 542 -2.65 4.59 23.71
CA GLY A 542 -2.87 5.45 22.54
C GLY A 542 -2.97 4.71 21.20
N SER A 543 -3.19 3.40 21.20
CA SER A 543 -3.27 2.60 19.97
C SER A 543 -4.60 2.82 19.25
N SER A 544 -4.59 2.68 17.92
CA SER A 544 -5.77 2.93 17.08
C SER A 544 -6.01 1.86 15.99
N PRO A 545 -6.30 0.61 16.37
CA PRO A 545 -6.61 -0.43 15.41
C PRO A 545 -7.94 -0.22 14.69
N LYS A 546 -8.02 -0.78 13.48
CA LYS A 546 -9.26 -1.06 12.78
C LYS A 546 -9.62 -2.54 13.01
N LEU A 547 -10.70 -2.78 13.75
CA LEU A 547 -11.26 -4.12 14.02
C LEU A 547 -12.52 -4.26 13.16
N LYS A 548 -12.46 -5.04 12.08
CA LYS A 548 -13.59 -5.20 11.15
C LYS A 548 -13.92 -6.65 10.87
N GLU A 549 -15.21 -6.99 10.84
CA GLU A 549 -15.70 -8.30 10.40
C GLU A 549 -15.07 -9.51 11.13
N ASN A 550 -14.68 -9.33 12.40
CA ASN A 550 -14.13 -10.43 13.19
C ASN A 550 -15.24 -11.17 13.95
N GLU A 551 -15.06 -12.47 14.13
CA GLU A 551 -15.80 -13.27 15.09
C GLU A 551 -14.96 -13.39 16.37
N ILE A 552 -15.46 -12.83 17.47
CA ILE A 552 -14.79 -12.80 18.77
C ILE A 552 -15.69 -13.52 19.76
N SER A 553 -15.41 -14.81 20.02
CA SER A 553 -16.31 -15.65 20.80
C SER A 553 -15.65 -16.44 21.90
N ASP A 554 -16.39 -16.72 22.97
CA ASP A 554 -15.98 -17.66 24.02
C ASP A 554 -14.63 -17.33 24.67
N ASN A 555 -14.22 -16.06 24.63
CA ASN A 555 -13.00 -15.60 25.29
C ASN A 555 -13.30 -15.24 26.74
N ARG A 556 -12.30 -15.38 27.60
CA ARG A 556 -12.44 -15.16 29.04
C ARG A 556 -11.40 -14.18 29.57
N ALA A 557 -11.84 -13.19 30.32
CA ALA A 557 -11.00 -12.33 31.14
C ALA A 557 -11.24 -12.61 32.64
N GLU A 558 -10.22 -12.52 33.48
CA GLU A 558 -10.43 -12.56 34.94
C GLU A 558 -11.06 -11.28 35.47
N GLN A 559 -10.72 -10.14 34.86
CA GLN A 559 -11.15 -8.80 35.30
C GLN A 559 -12.06 -8.18 34.26
N ASP A 560 -11.51 -7.68 33.16
CA ASP A 560 -12.21 -6.72 32.29
C ASP A 560 -12.14 -7.10 30.82
N GLY A 561 -13.27 -7.03 30.11
CA GLY A 561 -13.36 -7.20 28.67
C GLY A 561 -13.02 -8.62 28.22
N GLY A 562 -13.99 -9.52 28.33
CA GLY A 562 -13.81 -10.92 27.90
C GLY A 562 -13.51 -10.98 26.40
N GLY A 563 -14.32 -10.29 25.60
CA GLY A 563 -14.11 -10.15 24.15
C GLY A 563 -13.06 -9.09 23.82
N ILE A 564 -13.38 -7.82 24.08
CA ILE A 564 -12.54 -6.67 23.77
C ILE A 564 -12.40 -5.78 25.00
N ASN A 565 -11.19 -5.30 25.28
CA ASN A 565 -10.94 -4.25 26.26
C ASN A 565 -10.12 -3.11 25.64
N ILE A 566 -10.57 -1.87 25.79
CA ILE A 566 -9.91 -0.66 25.29
C ILE A 566 -9.69 0.30 26.46
N ARG A 567 -8.45 0.75 26.64
CA ARG A 567 -8.06 1.66 27.74
C ARG A 567 -6.93 2.61 27.39
N HIS A 568 -6.57 3.51 28.31
CA HIS A 568 -5.40 4.39 28.20
C HIS A 568 -5.41 5.21 26.91
N GLN A 569 -6.52 5.93 26.69
CA GLN A 569 -6.70 6.86 25.55
C GLN A 569 -6.59 6.21 24.16
N SER A 570 -6.82 4.90 24.07
CA SER A 570 -6.78 4.18 22.79
C SER A 570 -8.11 4.27 22.06
N GLN A 571 -8.08 4.31 20.72
CA GLN A 571 -9.26 4.51 19.89
C GLN A 571 -9.36 3.45 18.79
N ALA A 572 -10.04 2.33 19.07
CA ALA A 572 -10.30 1.33 18.04
C ALA A 572 -11.53 1.70 17.21
N VAL A 573 -11.42 1.58 15.89
CA VAL A 573 -12.57 1.61 14.98
C VAL A 573 -13.12 0.20 14.88
N MET A 574 -14.34 -0.02 15.39
CA MET A 574 -14.99 -1.33 15.41
C MET A 574 -16.20 -1.34 14.49
N LEU A 575 -16.23 -2.21 13.48
CA LEU A 575 -17.35 -2.30 12.52
C LEU A 575 -17.60 -3.75 12.09
N LYS A 576 -18.87 -4.14 12.05
CA LYS A 576 -19.37 -5.46 11.58
C LYS A 576 -18.74 -6.65 12.30
N ASN A 577 -18.25 -6.48 13.53
CA ASN A 577 -17.76 -7.59 14.35
C ASN A 577 -18.91 -8.31 15.04
N ARG A 578 -18.77 -9.62 15.23
CA ARG A 578 -19.67 -10.46 16.01
C ARG A 578 -18.98 -10.90 17.30
N ILE A 579 -19.47 -10.42 18.44
CA ILE A 579 -18.87 -10.56 19.77
C ILE A 579 -19.84 -11.34 20.66
N LEU A 580 -19.59 -12.64 20.85
CA LEU A 580 -20.57 -13.60 21.38
C LEU A 580 -19.99 -14.45 22.51
N GLY A 581 -20.75 -14.68 23.60
CA GLY A 581 -20.38 -15.73 24.56
C GLY A 581 -19.11 -15.45 25.36
N ASN A 582 -18.61 -14.21 25.35
CA ASN A 582 -17.39 -13.86 26.09
C ASN A 582 -17.70 -13.60 27.57
N SER A 583 -16.73 -13.85 28.44
CA SER A 583 -16.91 -13.74 29.89
C SER A 583 -15.82 -12.91 30.58
N ALA A 584 -16.19 -12.11 31.58
CA ALA A 584 -15.27 -11.34 32.41
C ALA A 584 -15.84 -11.17 33.84
N THR A 585 -15.14 -10.44 34.72
CA THR A 585 -15.78 -9.88 35.93
C THR A 585 -16.58 -8.62 35.59
N SER A 586 -16.14 -7.85 34.60
CA SER A 586 -16.79 -6.63 34.12
C SER A 586 -16.65 -6.50 32.60
N GLY A 587 -17.75 -6.19 31.90
CA GLY A 587 -17.76 -5.94 30.47
C GLY A 587 -17.42 -7.21 29.67
N GLY A 588 -18.20 -8.28 29.86
CA GLY A 588 -17.99 -9.57 29.21
C GLY A 588 -17.70 -9.48 27.71
N GLY A 589 -18.50 -8.71 26.97
CA GLY A 589 -18.28 -8.47 25.55
C GLY A 589 -17.22 -7.40 25.30
N ILE A 590 -17.55 -6.14 25.57
CA ILE A 590 -16.67 -4.98 25.36
C ILE A 590 -16.52 -4.15 26.65
N MET A 591 -15.28 -3.90 27.06
CA MET A 591 -14.96 -2.92 28.09
C MET A 591 -14.30 -1.70 27.47
N LEU A 592 -14.85 -0.51 27.68
CA LEU A 592 -14.29 0.77 27.27
C LEU A 592 -13.96 1.61 28.51
N ASN A 593 -12.68 1.92 28.73
CA ASN A 593 -12.21 2.78 29.82
C ASN A 593 -11.56 4.05 29.25
N ASP A 594 -11.72 5.17 29.96
CA ASP A 594 -11.12 6.47 29.63
C ASP A 594 -11.58 7.01 28.26
N TRP A 595 -12.80 6.66 27.83
CA TRP A 595 -13.39 7.12 26.58
C TRP A 595 -14.23 8.37 26.81
N VAL A 596 -13.94 9.45 26.09
CA VAL A 596 -14.84 10.61 26.03
C VAL A 596 -16.12 10.14 25.32
N ILE A 597 -17.29 10.25 25.96
CA ILE A 597 -18.58 9.97 25.31
C ILE A 597 -18.73 10.92 24.12
N ASN A 598 -18.45 10.40 22.94
CA ASN A 598 -18.64 11.07 21.67
C ASN A 598 -19.34 10.11 20.68
N SER A 599 -19.62 10.59 19.46
CA SER A 599 -20.28 9.80 18.42
C SER A 599 -19.54 8.51 18.04
N GLN A 600 -18.24 8.38 18.32
CA GLN A 600 -17.47 7.17 18.01
C GLN A 600 -17.83 6.00 18.92
N VAL A 601 -18.18 6.22 20.20
CA VAL A 601 -18.65 5.16 21.12
C VAL A 601 -19.95 4.56 20.61
N GLN A 602 -20.89 5.43 20.25
CA GLN A 602 -22.18 5.01 19.74
C GLN A 602 -22.04 4.31 18.38
N LYS A 603 -21.17 4.79 17.50
CA LYS A 603 -20.87 4.12 16.22
C LYS A 603 -20.18 2.76 16.44
N ALA A 604 -19.22 2.70 17.34
CA ALA A 604 -18.48 1.48 17.66
C ALA A 604 -19.35 0.42 18.37
N LEU A 605 -20.44 0.81 19.03
CA LEU A 605 -21.42 -0.17 19.57
C LEU A 605 -22.48 -0.54 18.53
N LYS A 606 -23.08 0.44 17.82
CA LYS A 606 -24.15 0.19 16.84
C LYS A 606 -23.70 -0.62 15.63
N GLY A 607 -22.45 -0.45 15.20
CA GLY A 607 -21.90 -1.15 14.05
C GLY A 607 -21.56 -2.62 14.30
N ASN A 608 -21.76 -3.16 15.51
CA ASN A 608 -21.31 -4.50 15.89
C ASN A 608 -22.44 -5.33 16.53
N ASN A 609 -22.36 -6.64 16.37
CA ASN A 609 -23.30 -7.58 16.97
C ASN A 609 -22.71 -8.11 18.29
N VAL A 610 -23.18 -7.59 19.42
CA VAL A 610 -22.64 -7.91 20.77
C VAL A 610 -23.73 -8.57 21.61
N LEU A 611 -23.67 -9.89 21.77
CA LEU A 611 -24.74 -10.70 22.35
C LEU A 611 -24.20 -11.79 23.29
N ASP A 612 -25.03 -12.24 24.23
CA ASP A 612 -24.77 -13.38 25.11
C ASP A 612 -23.42 -13.35 25.85
N ASN A 613 -22.89 -12.17 26.15
CA ASN A 613 -21.68 -12.03 26.96
C ASN A 613 -22.01 -11.83 28.44
N SER A 614 -21.11 -12.24 29.33
CA SER A 614 -21.31 -12.22 30.78
C SER A 614 -20.21 -11.44 31.52
N PRO A 615 -20.54 -10.57 32.49
CA PRO A 615 -21.89 -10.27 32.98
C PRO A 615 -22.69 -9.36 32.05
N GLU A 616 -22.03 -8.50 31.27
CA GLU A 616 -22.68 -7.60 30.31
C GLU A 616 -22.08 -7.71 28.90
N ASN A 617 -22.88 -7.33 27.90
CA ASN A 617 -22.42 -7.16 26.53
C ASN A 617 -21.41 -6.02 26.41
N TYR A 618 -21.57 -4.93 27.14
CA TYR A 618 -20.57 -3.88 27.18
C TYR A 618 -20.67 -3.00 28.42
N ILE A 619 -19.53 -2.44 28.83
CA ILE A 619 -19.42 -1.39 29.84
C ILE A 619 -18.59 -0.24 29.28
N VAL A 620 -19.01 0.99 29.60
CA VAL A 620 -18.30 2.22 29.25
C VAL A 620 -18.06 3.02 30.53
N ASN A 621 -16.80 3.07 30.97
CA ASN A 621 -16.35 3.88 32.09
C ASN A 621 -15.72 5.17 31.56
N ILE A 622 -16.22 6.29 32.08
CA ILE A 622 -15.86 7.66 31.68
C ILE A 622 -14.81 8.22 32.62
#